data_AF-A0A7G5DT87-F1
#
_entry.id   AF-A0A7G5DT87-F1
#
_cell.length_a   1.000
_cell.length_b   1.000
_cell.length_c   1.000
_cell.angle_alpha   90.00
_cell.angle_beta   90.00
_cell.angle_gamma   90.00
#
_symmetry.space_group_name_H-M   'P 1'
#
loop_
_entity.id
_entity.type
_entity.pdbx_description
1 polymer ?
#
loop_
_entity_poly.entity_id
_entity_poly.type
_entity_poly.pdbx_seq_one_letter_code
_entity_poly.pdbx_strand_id
1 'polypeptide(L)'
;MDYLVVLKDIVQIVFWLLAGVLAVLTYRQARRTVLQPIRTEVFKEQLKVMSEVMSLFVGKGEVPLREDFKFYALFNANACYLLDSYAASVFDMKFDPDKRLYNSTDCPMKIHTIESIKKTSGSQDGSGSALYSQVYVGDWSLHEVDRLYLNKQCCEMTQRITQLLENPLLPSRMVELLSEYLKIVGNNQSILMRLLEKESKSLAAKFPSLHDMDAHAVWSRNLLTEYMKEFEHFKPVADEIVKFVRCYFGTDNLKRL
;
A
#
# COMPACT_ATOMS: atom_id res chain seq x y z
N MET A 1 -70.90 -13.55 -46.59
CA MET A 1 -70.03 -12.37 -46.45
C MET A 1 -69.05 -12.50 -45.28
N ASP A 2 -69.26 -13.43 -44.35
CA ASP A 2 -68.49 -13.53 -43.10
C ASP A 2 -67.03 -13.97 -43.26
N TYR A 3 -66.72 -14.76 -44.30
CA TYR A 3 -65.34 -15.20 -44.57
C TYR A 3 -64.37 -14.05 -44.88
N LEU A 4 -64.85 -12.98 -45.51
CA LEU A 4 -64.03 -11.78 -45.79
C LEU A 4 -63.72 -11.01 -44.50
N VAL A 5 -64.64 -11.02 -43.53
CA VAL A 5 -64.46 -10.36 -42.24
C VAL A 5 -63.43 -11.13 -41.41
N VAL A 6 -63.56 -12.44 -41.31
CA VAL A 6 -62.62 -13.30 -40.59
C VAL A 6 -61.20 -13.20 -41.17
N LEU A 7 -61.07 -13.19 -42.51
CA LEU A 7 -59.77 -13.05 -43.16
C LEU A 7 -59.11 -11.69 -42.85
N LYS A 8 -59.89 -10.61 -42.85
CA LYS A 8 -59.41 -9.27 -42.49
C LYS A 8 -58.90 -9.24 -41.04
N ASP A 9 -59.64 -9.84 -40.11
CA ASP A 9 -59.25 -9.85 -38.69
C ASP A 9 -57.96 -10.65 -38.46
N ILE A 10 -57.78 -11.79 -39.14
CA ILE A 10 -56.54 -12.57 -39.07
C ILE A 10 -55.35 -11.76 -39.58
N VAL A 11 -55.48 -11.10 -40.74
CA VAL A 11 -54.42 -10.26 -41.31
C VAL A 11 -54.06 -9.11 -40.37
N GLN A 12 -55.07 -8.49 -39.75
CA GLN A 12 -54.87 -7.39 -38.81
C GLN A 12 -54.17 -7.85 -37.53
N ILE A 13 -54.51 -9.03 -36.99
CA ILE A 13 -53.82 -9.63 -35.83
C ILE A 13 -52.35 -9.92 -36.17
N VAL A 14 -52.08 -10.55 -37.32
CA VAL A 14 -50.71 -10.86 -37.74
C VAL A 14 -49.88 -9.59 -37.96
N PHE A 15 -50.48 -8.56 -38.54
CA PHE A 15 -49.83 -7.27 -38.73
C PHE A 15 -49.41 -6.64 -37.39
N TRP A 16 -50.32 -6.58 -36.41
CA TRP A 16 -50.00 -6.02 -35.09
C TRP A 16 -48.96 -6.85 -34.33
N LEU A 17 -48.97 -8.18 -34.50
CA LEU A 17 -47.98 -9.07 -33.91
C LEU A 17 -46.58 -8.82 -34.51
N LEU A 18 -46.48 -8.69 -35.84
CA LEU A 18 -45.24 -8.32 -36.53
C LEU A 18 -44.75 -6.92 -36.15
N ALA A 19 -45.66 -5.95 -36.08
CA ALA A 19 -45.33 -4.60 -35.65
C ALA A 19 -44.79 -4.59 -34.20
N GLY A 20 -45.40 -5.37 -33.30
CA GLY A 20 -44.91 -5.55 -31.93
C GLY A 20 -43.51 -6.18 -31.87
N VAL A 21 -43.26 -7.24 -32.64
CA VAL A 21 -41.94 -7.89 -32.73
C VAL A 21 -40.89 -6.92 -33.26
N LEU A 22 -41.19 -6.19 -34.34
CA LEU A 22 -40.29 -5.19 -34.90
C LEU A 22 -39.99 -4.07 -33.90
N ALA A 23 -40.99 -3.57 -33.18
CA ALA A 23 -40.80 -2.55 -32.15
C ALA A 23 -39.86 -3.04 -31.03
N VAL A 24 -40.02 -4.28 -30.57
CA VAL A 24 -39.15 -4.88 -29.54
C VAL A 24 -37.71 -5.06 -30.06
N LEU A 25 -37.54 -5.55 -31.29
CA LEU A 25 -36.22 -5.72 -31.89
C LEU A 25 -35.51 -4.37 -32.10
N THR A 26 -36.22 -3.36 -32.61
CA THR A 26 -35.69 -2.00 -32.78
C THR A 26 -35.30 -1.39 -31.43
N TYR A 27 -36.12 -1.55 -30.38
CA TYR A 27 -35.76 -1.11 -29.04
C TYR A 27 -34.52 -1.82 -28.48
N ARG A 28 -34.41 -3.14 -28.67
CA ARG A 28 -33.20 -3.90 -28.25
C ARG A 28 -31.96 -3.46 -29.01
N GLN A 29 -32.07 -3.15 -30.30
CA GLN A 29 -30.95 -2.70 -31.11
C GLN A 29 -30.54 -1.28 -30.74
N ALA A 30 -31.48 -0.34 -30.65
CA ALA A 30 -31.22 1.03 -30.20
C ALA A 30 -30.57 1.04 -28.81
N ARG A 31 -31.05 0.23 -27.86
CA ARG A 31 -30.44 0.09 -26.54
C ARG A 31 -29.00 -0.43 -26.61
N ARG A 32 -28.70 -1.38 -27.51
CA ARG A 32 -27.32 -1.86 -27.72
C ARG A 32 -26.44 -0.78 -28.32
N THR A 33 -26.92 -0.03 -29.32
CA THR A 33 -26.15 1.01 -30.01
C THR A 33 -25.92 2.24 -29.14
N VAL A 34 -26.91 2.68 -28.35
CA VAL A 34 -26.76 3.81 -27.42
C VAL A 34 -25.77 3.50 -26.29
N LEU A 35 -25.74 2.24 -25.83
CA LEU A 35 -24.81 1.81 -24.78
C LEU A 35 -23.42 1.42 -25.29
N GLN A 36 -23.22 1.29 -26.61
CA GLN A 36 -21.90 0.99 -27.18
C GLN A 36 -20.87 2.10 -26.89
N PRO A 37 -21.14 3.40 -27.17
CA PRO A 37 -20.23 4.49 -26.86
C PRO A 37 -19.81 4.53 -25.38
N ILE A 38 -20.78 4.40 -24.47
CA ILE A 38 -20.55 4.42 -23.03
C ILE A 38 -19.65 3.25 -22.61
N ARG A 39 -19.92 2.04 -23.11
CA ARG A 39 -19.06 0.87 -22.83
C ARG A 39 -17.65 1.06 -23.34
N THR A 40 -17.49 1.69 -24.51
CA THR A 40 -16.15 1.94 -25.07
C THR A 40 -15.39 3.02 -24.32
N GLU A 41 -16.07 4.01 -23.76
CA GLU A 41 -15.44 5.08 -22.96
C GLU A 41 -15.01 4.55 -21.59
N VAL A 42 -15.89 3.82 -20.90
CA VAL A 42 -15.56 3.15 -19.64
C VAL A 42 -14.39 2.19 -19.82
N PHE A 43 -14.39 1.41 -20.91
CA PHE A 43 -13.28 0.52 -21.21
C PHE A 43 -11.95 1.25 -21.47
N LYS A 44 -11.99 2.42 -22.14
CA LYS A 44 -10.80 3.27 -22.31
C LYS A 44 -10.26 3.79 -20.98
N GLU A 45 -11.13 4.18 -20.06
CA GLU A 45 -10.70 4.60 -18.72
C GLU A 45 -10.14 3.41 -17.91
N GLN A 46 -10.77 2.24 -17.98
CA GLN A 46 -10.23 1.01 -17.40
C GLN A 46 -8.83 0.68 -17.96
N LEU A 47 -8.62 0.85 -19.26
CA LEU A 47 -7.32 0.68 -19.91
C LEU A 47 -6.26 1.61 -19.33
N LYS A 48 -6.58 2.90 -19.13
CA LYS A 48 -5.66 3.87 -18.56
C LYS A 48 -5.25 3.49 -17.14
N VAL A 49 -6.21 3.16 -16.28
CA VAL A 49 -5.96 2.77 -14.88
C VAL A 49 -5.12 1.50 -14.81
N MET A 50 -5.44 0.49 -15.62
CA MET A 50 -4.66 -0.75 -15.69
C MET A 50 -3.26 -0.54 -16.27
N SER A 51 -3.08 0.38 -17.22
CA SER A 51 -1.76 0.76 -17.71
C SER A 51 -0.93 1.43 -16.63
N GLU A 52 -1.56 2.26 -15.79
CA GLU A 52 -0.90 2.85 -14.62
C GLU A 52 -0.48 1.76 -13.63
N VAL A 53 -1.37 0.83 -13.29
CA VAL A 53 -1.04 -0.35 -12.46
C VAL A 53 0.16 -1.10 -13.05
N MET A 54 0.14 -1.45 -14.34
CA MET A 54 1.25 -2.15 -14.98
C MET A 54 2.57 -1.39 -14.86
N SER A 55 2.56 -0.07 -15.00
CA SER A 55 3.77 0.75 -14.93
C SER A 55 4.50 0.62 -13.58
N LEU A 56 3.78 0.23 -12.53
CA LEU A 56 4.35 0.02 -11.20
C LEU A 56 5.08 -1.32 -11.06
N PHE A 57 4.69 -2.36 -11.80
CA PHE A 57 5.13 -3.74 -11.54
C PHE A 57 5.87 -4.40 -12.72
N VAL A 58 5.60 -3.99 -13.96
CA VAL A 58 6.13 -4.64 -15.16
C VAL A 58 7.66 -4.58 -15.18
N GLY A 59 8.28 -5.76 -15.36
CA GLY A 59 9.74 -5.89 -15.49
C GLY A 59 10.53 -5.72 -14.20
N LYS A 60 9.87 -5.50 -13.05
CA LYS A 60 10.54 -5.34 -11.76
C LYS A 60 10.80 -6.70 -11.11
N GLY A 61 12.04 -6.90 -10.68
CA GLY A 61 12.41 -7.97 -9.76
C GLY A 61 12.13 -7.59 -8.31
N GLU A 62 12.46 -8.49 -7.39
CA GLU A 62 12.27 -8.27 -5.95
C GLU A 62 13.00 -7.02 -5.43
N VAL A 63 14.26 -6.81 -5.84
CA VAL A 63 15.07 -5.67 -5.39
C VAL A 63 14.47 -4.33 -5.80
N PRO A 64 14.13 -4.09 -7.10
CA PRO A 64 13.43 -2.86 -7.49
C PRO A 64 12.11 -2.62 -6.76
N LEU A 65 11.31 -3.67 -6.52
CA LEU A 65 10.03 -3.53 -5.81
C LEU A 65 10.23 -3.07 -4.36
N ARG A 66 11.27 -3.56 -3.68
CA ARG A 66 11.63 -3.07 -2.34
C ARG A 66 12.15 -1.63 -2.37
N GLU A 67 12.89 -1.31 -3.42
CA GLU A 67 13.51 0.01 -3.60
C GLU A 67 12.47 1.10 -3.85
N ASP A 68 11.32 0.77 -4.48
CA ASP A 68 10.19 1.69 -4.63
C ASP A 68 9.69 2.24 -3.27
N PHE A 69 9.80 1.46 -2.20
CA PHE A 69 9.47 1.85 -0.82
C PHE A 69 10.68 2.28 0.01
N LYS A 70 11.90 2.19 -0.54
CA LYS A 70 13.15 2.49 0.16
C LYS A 70 13.28 1.79 1.53
N PHE A 71 12.93 0.50 1.62
CA PHE A 71 12.95 -0.25 2.89
C PHE A 71 14.30 -0.24 3.62
N TYR A 72 15.41 -0.15 2.88
CA TYR A 72 16.73 0.00 3.49
C TYR A 72 16.91 1.35 4.21
N ALA A 73 16.43 2.45 3.61
CA ALA A 73 16.43 3.76 4.25
C ALA A 73 15.47 3.79 5.46
N LEU A 74 14.31 3.15 5.33
CA LEU A 74 13.36 2.98 6.42
C LEU A 74 14.02 2.26 7.61
N PHE A 75 14.70 1.15 7.36
CA PHE A 75 15.46 0.42 8.37
C PHE A 75 16.50 1.32 9.06
N ASN A 76 17.35 2.00 8.29
CA ASN A 76 18.43 2.82 8.84
C ASN A 76 17.92 4.00 9.68
N ALA A 77 16.85 4.67 9.24
CA ALA A 77 16.26 5.77 9.99
C ALA A 77 15.77 5.32 11.37
N ASN A 78 15.12 4.16 11.43
CA ASN A 78 14.58 3.62 12.68
C ASN A 78 15.66 3.01 13.58
N ALA A 79 16.67 2.34 13.02
CA ALA A 79 17.82 1.86 13.78
C ALA A 79 18.62 3.03 14.38
N CYS A 80 18.81 4.12 13.61
CA CYS A 80 19.44 5.36 14.09
C CYS A 80 18.62 5.99 15.22
N TYR A 81 17.29 6.10 15.06
CA TYR A 81 16.41 6.63 16.08
C TYR A 81 16.49 5.84 17.38
N LEU A 82 16.50 4.50 17.31
CA LEU A 82 16.59 3.64 18.49
C LEU A 82 17.92 3.85 19.23
N LEU A 83 19.05 3.90 18.51
CA LEU A 83 20.36 4.15 19.11
C LEU A 83 20.47 5.56 19.70
N ASP A 84 19.97 6.58 19.00
CA ASP A 84 19.98 7.95 19.48
C ASP A 84 19.07 8.10 20.72
N SER A 85 17.93 7.40 20.76
CA SER A 85 17.03 7.38 21.92
C SER A 85 17.69 6.73 23.13
N TYR A 86 18.44 5.64 22.90
CA TYR A 86 19.24 4.97 23.93
C TYR A 86 20.34 5.88 24.46
N ALA A 87 21.15 6.45 23.57
CA ALA A 87 22.27 7.31 23.94
C ALA A 87 21.82 8.60 24.64
N ALA A 88 20.69 9.18 24.22
CA ALA A 88 20.10 10.32 24.90
C ALA A 88 19.61 9.97 26.31
N SER A 89 19.04 8.78 26.50
CA SER A 89 18.46 8.39 27.79
C SER A 89 19.51 7.92 28.80
N VAL A 90 20.52 7.17 28.35
CA VAL A 90 21.53 6.54 29.23
C VAL A 90 22.78 7.39 29.38
N PHE A 91 23.19 8.13 28.34
CA PHE A 91 24.43 8.91 28.32
C PHE A 91 24.21 10.43 28.25
N ASP A 92 22.95 10.90 28.35
CA ASP A 92 22.56 12.32 28.24
C ASP A 92 23.08 13.00 26.96
N MET A 93 23.17 12.23 25.86
CA MET A 93 23.59 12.77 24.56
C MET A 93 22.48 13.60 23.92
N LYS A 94 22.86 14.74 23.36
CA LYS A 94 21.96 15.60 22.59
C LYS A 94 22.24 15.46 21.12
N PHE A 95 21.17 15.33 20.34
CA PHE A 95 21.23 15.16 18.90
C PHE A 95 20.46 16.29 18.23
N ASP A 96 20.99 16.76 17.10
CA ASP A 96 20.28 17.70 16.24
C ASP A 96 19.30 16.91 15.35
N PRO A 97 17.98 17.01 15.57
CA PRO A 97 16.98 16.19 14.89
C PRO A 97 16.97 16.39 13.37
N ASP A 98 17.29 17.60 12.90
CA ASP A 98 17.26 17.95 11.49
C ASP A 98 18.43 17.33 10.71
N LYS A 99 19.50 16.94 11.42
CA LYS A 99 20.67 16.26 10.84
C LYS A 99 20.57 14.74 10.87
N ARG A 100 19.53 14.18 11.49
CA ARG A 100 19.37 12.72 11.61
C ARG A 100 18.59 12.14 10.44
N LEU A 101 18.76 10.84 10.21
CA LEU A 101 18.09 10.09 9.15
C LEU A 101 16.56 10.01 9.32
N TYR A 102 16.06 10.27 10.53
CA TYR A 102 14.64 10.28 10.88
C TYR A 102 14.06 11.70 10.98
N ASN A 103 14.71 12.69 10.36
CA ASN A 103 14.20 14.07 10.29
C ASN A 103 12.85 14.13 9.57
N SER A 104 12.09 15.21 9.76
CA SER A 104 10.74 15.36 9.19
C SER A 104 10.72 15.50 7.67
N THR A 105 11.83 15.89 7.05
CA THR A 105 11.94 16.04 5.58
C THR A 105 12.04 14.67 4.91
N ASP A 106 12.86 13.79 5.46
CA ASP A 106 13.09 12.44 4.94
C ASP A 106 12.05 11.44 5.45
N CYS A 107 11.58 11.62 6.69
CA CYS A 107 10.57 10.80 7.35
C CYS A 107 9.35 11.63 7.80
N PRO A 108 8.44 11.98 6.86
CA PRO A 108 7.32 12.89 7.15
C PRO A 108 6.24 12.27 8.02
N MET A 109 6.16 10.94 8.10
CA MET A 109 5.11 10.24 8.83
C MET A 109 5.69 9.31 9.90
N LYS A 110 4.94 9.14 10.99
CA LYS A 110 5.28 8.24 12.10
C LYS A 110 4.08 7.35 12.40
N ILE A 111 4.30 6.05 12.50
CA ILE A 111 3.30 5.10 13.01
C ILE A 111 3.51 5.01 14.51
N HIS A 112 2.48 5.26 15.30
CA HIS A 112 2.53 5.10 16.75
C HIS A 112 1.93 3.75 17.17
N THR A 113 2.52 3.13 18.19
CA THR A 113 1.91 1.97 18.86
C THR A 113 0.66 2.41 19.61
N ILE A 114 -0.34 1.53 19.73
CA ILE A 114 -1.60 1.80 20.46
C ILE A 114 -1.32 2.23 21.91
N GLU A 115 -0.29 1.67 22.54
CA GLU A 115 0.13 2.01 23.90
C GLU A 115 0.70 3.43 23.99
N SER A 116 1.45 3.88 22.97
CA SER A 116 1.96 5.25 22.86
C SER A 116 0.84 6.28 22.76
N ILE A 117 -0.23 5.92 22.05
CA ILE A 117 -1.42 6.76 21.88
C ILE A 117 -2.17 6.90 23.22
N LYS A 118 -2.29 5.81 23.99
CA LYS A 118 -2.89 5.85 25.34
C LYS A 118 -2.09 6.71 26.31
N LYS A 119 -0.75 6.65 26.26
CA LYS A 119 0.14 7.49 27.11
C LYS A 119 0.03 8.98 26.78
N THR A 120 -0.10 9.35 25.49
CA THR A 120 -0.23 10.75 25.06
C THR A 120 -1.64 11.32 25.26
N SER A 121 -2.69 10.49 25.17
CA SER A 121 -4.08 10.92 25.37
C SER A 121 -4.41 11.28 26.83
N GLY A 122 -3.54 10.92 27.79
CA GLY A 122 -3.68 11.24 29.22
C GLY A 122 -3.00 12.54 29.67
N SER A 123 -2.28 13.24 28.79
CA SER A 123 -1.61 14.51 29.11
C SER A 123 -2.11 15.63 28.20
N GLN A 124 -3.27 16.19 28.54
CA GLN A 124 -3.64 17.53 28.09
C GLN A 124 -3.01 18.54 29.05
N ASP A 125 -1.88 19.11 28.65
CA ASP A 125 -1.60 20.52 28.89
C ASP A 125 -0.61 21.03 27.84
N GLY A 126 -0.94 22.19 27.27
CA GLY A 126 -0.30 22.73 26.07
C GLY A 126 1.08 23.33 26.32
N SER A 127 1.96 23.17 25.34
CA SER A 127 2.93 24.18 24.86
C SER A 127 3.82 23.50 23.83
N GLY A 128 4.12 24.21 22.75
CA GLY A 128 5.05 23.76 21.72
C GLY A 128 6.44 23.45 22.30
N SER A 129 7.16 22.59 21.56
CA SER A 129 8.56 22.19 21.80
C SER A 129 8.79 21.28 23.00
N ALA A 130 8.49 19.98 22.82
CA ALA A 130 9.14 18.92 23.59
C ALA A 130 9.47 17.75 22.64
N LEU A 131 10.54 17.92 21.86
CA LEU A 131 11.02 16.90 20.91
C LEU A 131 11.71 15.70 21.59
N TYR A 132 11.71 15.66 22.92
CA TYR A 132 12.15 14.52 23.71
C TYR A 132 11.04 14.23 24.71
N SER A 133 10.06 13.42 24.31
CA SER A 133 9.08 12.90 25.24
C SER A 133 9.81 11.99 26.24
N GLN A 134 10.11 12.58 27.40
CA GLN A 134 10.52 11.97 28.66
C GLN A 134 11.75 11.04 28.56
N VAL A 135 12.89 11.58 28.98
CA VAL A 135 14.04 10.82 29.46
C VAL A 135 13.51 9.70 30.36
N TYR A 136 13.66 8.45 29.92
CA TYR A 136 13.37 7.30 30.77
C TYR A 136 14.44 7.28 31.87
N VAL A 137 14.13 7.83 33.05
CA VAL A 137 14.99 7.77 34.25
C VAL A 137 14.85 6.39 34.92
N GLY A 138 14.84 5.32 34.13
CA GLY A 138 14.55 3.95 34.57
C GLY A 138 15.36 2.92 33.78
N ASP A 139 15.24 1.66 34.18
CA ASP A 139 15.92 0.54 33.51
C ASP A 139 15.50 0.46 32.03
N TRP A 140 16.45 0.71 31.12
CA TRP A 140 16.24 0.66 29.68
C TRP A 140 15.78 -0.72 29.19
N SER A 141 15.98 -1.79 29.97
CA SER A 141 15.48 -3.12 29.67
C SER A 141 13.94 -3.19 29.50
N LEU A 142 13.23 -2.19 30.03
CA LEU A 142 11.77 -2.04 29.93
C LEU A 142 11.33 -1.05 28.85
N HIS A 143 12.24 -0.55 28.02
CA HIS A 143 11.92 0.40 26.96
C HIS A 143 11.01 -0.25 25.89
N GLU A 144 9.97 0.47 25.51
CA GLU A 144 9.05 0.11 24.43
C GLU A 144 9.29 1.06 23.26
N VAL A 145 9.46 0.50 22.06
CA VAL A 145 9.53 1.32 20.84
C VAL A 145 8.15 1.90 20.58
N ASP A 146 8.05 3.22 20.68
CA ASP A 146 6.76 3.92 20.71
C ASP A 146 6.29 4.39 19.33
N ARG A 147 7.21 4.39 18.35
CA ARG A 147 6.95 4.86 16.99
C ARG A 147 7.89 4.23 15.95
N LEU A 148 7.39 4.14 14.73
CA LEU A 148 8.15 3.81 13.52
C LEU A 148 8.12 5.00 12.56
N TYR A 149 9.30 5.49 12.15
CA TYR A 149 9.46 6.53 11.14
C TYR A 149 9.31 5.94 9.74
N LEU A 150 8.44 6.54 8.93
CA LEU A 150 8.24 6.16 7.54
C LEU A 150 8.94 7.17 6.64
N ASN A 151 9.80 6.68 5.75
CA ASN A 151 10.42 7.53 4.76
C ASN A 151 9.39 8.04 3.74
N LYS A 152 9.71 9.17 3.11
CA LYS A 152 8.87 9.84 2.12
C LYS A 152 8.44 8.92 0.97
N GLN A 153 9.36 8.13 0.41
CA GLN A 153 9.08 7.25 -0.74
C GLN A 153 8.07 6.16 -0.39
N CYS A 154 8.17 5.59 0.81
CA CYS A 154 7.21 4.62 1.32
C CYS A 154 5.82 5.26 1.43
N CYS A 155 5.71 6.47 1.97
CA CYS A 155 4.44 7.20 2.05
C CYS A 155 3.85 7.49 0.67
N GLU A 156 4.67 8.01 -0.25
CA GLU A 156 4.25 8.35 -1.62
C GLU A 156 3.80 7.11 -2.40
N MET A 157 4.54 6.00 -2.32
CA MET A 157 4.20 4.76 -3.01
C MET A 157 2.94 4.10 -2.44
N THR A 158 2.80 4.06 -1.11
CA THR A 158 1.56 3.60 -0.47
C THR A 158 0.37 4.45 -0.89
N GLN A 159 0.50 5.79 -0.83
CA GLN A 159 -0.57 6.70 -1.25
C GLN A 159 -0.95 6.51 -2.71
N ARG A 160 0.03 6.32 -3.60
CA ARG A 160 -0.22 6.08 -5.03
C ARG A 160 -1.04 4.81 -5.26
N ILE A 161 -0.72 3.72 -4.56
CA ILE A 161 -1.49 2.48 -4.66
C ILE A 161 -2.88 2.65 -4.03
N THR A 162 -3.01 3.38 -2.92
CA THR A 162 -4.31 3.69 -2.32
C THR A 162 -5.20 4.52 -3.25
N GLN A 163 -4.66 5.51 -3.94
CA GLN A 163 -5.39 6.27 -4.96
C GLN A 163 -5.87 5.40 -6.10
N LEU A 164 -5.08 4.40 -6.52
CA LEU A 164 -5.54 3.41 -7.48
C LEU A 164 -6.72 2.63 -6.89
N LEU A 165 -6.61 2.09 -5.67
CA LEU A 165 -7.67 1.33 -5.00
C LEU A 165 -9.00 2.09 -4.85
N GLU A 166 -8.97 3.41 -4.74
CA GLU A 166 -10.17 4.27 -4.68
C GLU A 166 -10.89 4.39 -6.04
N ASN A 167 -10.28 3.93 -7.14
CA ASN A 167 -10.86 4.03 -8.46
C ASN A 167 -11.96 2.98 -8.69
N PRO A 168 -13.23 3.38 -8.90
CA PRO A 168 -14.36 2.45 -9.05
C PRO A 168 -14.32 1.64 -10.34
N LEU A 169 -13.44 1.98 -11.28
CA LEU A 169 -13.29 1.27 -12.54
C LEU A 169 -12.38 0.05 -12.44
N LEU A 170 -11.66 -0.12 -11.31
CA LEU A 170 -10.85 -1.30 -11.07
C LEU A 170 -11.72 -2.55 -10.84
N PRO A 171 -11.46 -3.65 -11.55
CA PRO A 171 -12.04 -4.95 -11.24
C PRO A 171 -11.70 -5.39 -9.82
N SER A 172 -12.65 -6.04 -9.14
CA SER A 172 -12.50 -6.50 -7.75
C SER A 172 -11.25 -7.34 -7.53
N ARG A 173 -10.89 -8.21 -8.48
CA ARG A 173 -9.67 -9.01 -8.37
C ARG A 173 -8.39 -8.17 -8.36
N MET A 174 -8.35 -7.04 -9.08
CA MET A 174 -7.20 -6.13 -9.01
C MET A 174 -7.16 -5.40 -7.67
N VAL A 175 -8.32 -5.01 -7.13
CA VAL A 175 -8.44 -4.42 -5.80
C VAL A 175 -7.90 -5.38 -4.73
N GLU A 176 -8.25 -6.66 -4.80
CA GLU A 176 -7.72 -7.71 -3.92
C GLU A 176 -6.19 -7.80 -3.98
N LEU A 177 -5.63 -7.89 -5.19
CA LEU A 177 -4.19 -8.04 -5.41
C LEU A 177 -3.39 -6.81 -4.94
N LEU A 178 -3.88 -5.59 -5.22
CA LEU A 178 -3.25 -4.36 -4.74
C LEU A 178 -3.36 -4.22 -3.21
N SER A 179 -4.47 -4.68 -2.61
CA SER A 179 -4.64 -4.69 -1.16
C SER A 179 -3.70 -5.70 -0.50
N GLU A 180 -3.53 -6.88 -1.10
CA GLU A 180 -2.56 -7.89 -0.65
C GLU A 180 -1.13 -7.35 -0.77
N TYR A 181 -0.82 -6.63 -1.85
CA TYR A 181 0.48 -5.99 -2.01
C TYR A 181 0.75 -4.95 -0.91
N LEU A 182 -0.22 -4.09 -0.58
CA LEU A 182 -0.10 -3.16 0.55
C LEU A 182 -0.03 -3.85 1.90
N LYS A 183 -0.68 -5.01 2.05
CA LYS A 183 -0.55 -5.83 3.27
C LYS A 183 0.88 -6.30 3.48
N ILE A 184 1.59 -6.72 2.42
CA ILE A 184 3.01 -7.07 2.48
C ILE A 184 3.85 -5.89 2.98
N VAL A 185 3.56 -4.66 2.51
CA VAL A 185 4.25 -3.44 2.99
C VAL A 185 4.04 -3.27 4.50
N GLY A 186 2.80 -3.36 4.98
CA GLY A 186 2.47 -3.25 6.40
C GLY A 186 3.07 -4.36 7.26
N ASN A 187 3.11 -5.60 6.75
CA ASN A 187 3.76 -6.73 7.41
C ASN A 187 5.26 -6.48 7.56
N ASN A 188 5.94 -6.03 6.50
CA ASN A 188 7.36 -5.70 6.53
C ASN A 188 7.70 -4.53 7.49
N GLN A 189 6.80 -3.56 7.65
CA GLN A 189 6.92 -2.53 8.68
C GLN A 189 6.73 -3.11 10.09
N SER A 190 5.78 -4.02 10.27
CA SER A 190 5.49 -4.67 11.55
C SER A 190 6.63 -5.58 12.00
N ILE A 191 7.26 -6.31 11.07
CA ILE A 191 8.46 -7.11 11.32
C ILE A 191 9.58 -6.22 11.86
N LEU A 192 9.83 -5.09 11.20
CA LEU A 192 10.86 -4.15 11.66
C LEU A 192 10.56 -3.62 13.06
N MET A 193 9.33 -3.20 13.31
CA MET A 193 8.91 -2.69 14.62
C MET A 193 9.15 -3.71 15.72
N ARG A 194 8.73 -4.96 15.51
CA ARG A 194 8.95 -6.07 16.45
C ARG A 194 10.44 -6.33 16.71
N LEU A 195 11.27 -6.31 15.66
CA LEU A 195 12.71 -6.52 15.80
C LEU A 195 13.38 -5.39 16.57
N LEU A 196 13.01 -4.14 16.30
CA LEU A 196 13.50 -2.98 17.06
C LEU A 196 13.08 -3.06 18.52
N GLU A 197 11.85 -3.47 18.81
CA GLU A 197 11.37 -3.64 20.19
C GLU A 197 12.16 -4.72 20.93
N LYS A 198 12.35 -5.89 20.29
CA LYS A 198 13.18 -6.98 20.83
C LYS A 198 14.60 -6.50 21.11
N GLU A 199 15.21 -5.80 20.15
CA GLU A 199 16.60 -5.32 20.27
C GLU A 199 16.75 -4.23 21.30
N SER A 200 15.76 -3.34 21.44
CA SER A 200 15.79 -2.22 22.39
C SER A 200 16.08 -2.69 23.82
N LYS A 201 15.45 -3.80 24.25
CA LYS A 201 15.60 -4.42 25.57
C LYS A 201 17.01 -4.97 25.82
N SER A 202 17.77 -5.24 24.75
CA SER A 202 19.14 -5.77 24.82
C SER A 202 20.23 -4.70 24.72
N LEU A 203 19.89 -3.45 24.41
CA LEU A 203 20.88 -2.39 24.16
C LEU A 203 21.74 -2.09 25.39
N ALA A 204 21.15 -2.06 26.59
CA ALA A 204 21.89 -1.82 27.82
C ALA A 204 22.99 -2.86 28.08
N ALA A 205 22.73 -4.12 27.75
CA ALA A 205 23.71 -5.20 27.87
C ALA A 205 24.76 -5.18 26.75
N LYS A 206 24.37 -4.76 25.54
CA LYS A 206 25.27 -4.70 24.37
C LYS A 206 26.17 -3.47 24.37
N PHE A 207 25.69 -2.35 24.91
CA PHE A 207 26.35 -1.05 24.87
C PHE A 207 26.36 -0.38 26.26
N PRO A 208 27.03 -0.96 27.26
CA PRO A 208 27.04 -0.40 28.61
C PRO A 208 27.79 0.94 28.70
N SER A 209 28.70 1.23 27.75
CA SER A 209 29.41 2.51 27.66
C SER A 209 29.36 3.12 26.26
N LEU A 210 29.70 4.41 26.17
CA LEU A 210 29.84 5.11 24.88
C LEU A 210 30.89 4.47 23.97
N HIS A 211 31.96 3.90 24.52
CA HIS A 211 32.99 3.24 23.71
C HIS A 211 32.45 1.97 23.05
N ASP A 212 31.59 1.21 23.74
CA ASP A 212 30.98 0.00 23.17
C ASP A 212 30.06 0.33 21.99
N MET A 213 29.49 1.55 21.96
CA MET A 213 28.69 2.02 20.83
C MET A 213 29.51 2.17 19.54
N ASP A 214 30.85 2.17 19.57
CA ASP A 214 31.67 2.14 18.35
C ASP A 214 31.36 0.88 17.51
N ALA A 215 30.89 -0.20 18.13
CA ALA A 215 30.45 -1.43 17.46
C ALA A 215 29.02 -1.37 16.86
N HIS A 216 28.34 -0.22 16.89
CA HIS A 216 26.97 -0.06 16.38
C HIS A 216 26.80 -0.48 14.92
N ALA A 217 27.83 -0.30 14.08
CA ALA A 217 27.80 -0.70 12.67
C ALA A 217 27.64 -2.22 12.50
N VAL A 218 28.28 -3.01 13.37
CA VAL A 218 28.16 -4.48 13.37
C VAL A 218 26.78 -4.89 13.87
N TRP A 219 26.31 -4.28 14.95
CA TRP A 219 24.96 -4.49 15.47
C TRP A 219 23.88 -4.20 14.42
N SER A 220 23.95 -3.05 13.77
CA SER A 220 22.98 -2.63 12.74
C SER A 220 22.97 -3.61 11.56
N ARG A 221 24.13 -4.11 11.13
CA ARG A 221 24.23 -5.12 10.07
C ARG A 221 23.61 -6.46 10.48
N ASN A 222 23.82 -6.89 11.72
CA ASN A 222 23.23 -8.12 12.23
C ASN A 222 21.71 -7.99 12.30
N LEU A 223 21.20 -6.87 12.82
CA LEU A 223 19.77 -6.58 12.86
C LEU A 223 19.16 -6.51 11.46
N LEU A 224 19.84 -5.90 10.50
CA LEU A 224 19.42 -5.90 9.09
C LEU A 224 19.34 -7.32 8.53
N THR A 225 20.30 -8.17 8.89
CA THR A 225 20.31 -9.56 8.44
C THR A 225 19.12 -10.34 9.02
N GLU A 226 18.78 -10.11 10.30
CA GLU A 226 17.56 -10.67 10.90
C GLU A 226 16.31 -10.15 10.19
N TYR A 227 16.24 -8.85 9.94
CA TYR A 227 15.12 -8.23 9.22
C TYR A 227 14.93 -8.85 7.83
N MET A 228 16.01 -9.02 7.07
CA MET A 228 15.96 -9.58 5.72
C MET A 228 15.59 -11.06 5.67
N LYS A 229 15.81 -11.83 6.75
CA LYS A 229 15.39 -13.23 6.85
C LYS A 229 13.88 -13.38 7.00
N GLU A 230 13.26 -12.46 7.72
CA GLU A 230 11.81 -12.46 7.97
C GLU A 230 11.04 -11.65 6.92
N PHE A 231 11.74 -10.94 6.04
CA PHE A 231 11.16 -10.06 5.04
C PHE A 231 10.23 -10.80 4.08
N GLU A 232 9.00 -10.33 4.00
CA GLU A 232 7.99 -10.87 3.09
C GLU A 232 8.21 -10.33 1.68
N HIS A 233 8.30 -11.26 0.71
CA HIS A 233 8.66 -10.94 -0.67
C HIS A 233 7.51 -10.33 -1.47
N PHE A 234 7.80 -9.27 -2.23
CA PHE A 234 6.82 -8.58 -3.08
C PHE A 234 6.55 -9.29 -4.41
N LYS A 235 7.58 -9.96 -4.96
CA LYS A 235 7.57 -10.49 -6.32
C LYS A 235 6.39 -11.43 -6.63
N PRO A 236 5.99 -12.36 -5.74
CA PRO A 236 4.87 -13.28 -6.04
C PRO A 236 3.57 -12.53 -6.36
N VAL A 237 3.18 -11.58 -5.51
CA VAL A 237 1.95 -10.78 -5.72
C VAL A 237 2.10 -9.82 -6.90
N ALA A 238 3.28 -9.21 -7.09
CA ALA A 238 3.55 -8.37 -8.25
C ALA A 238 3.40 -9.14 -9.58
N ASP A 239 3.83 -10.41 -9.63
CA ASP A 239 3.65 -11.27 -10.79
C ASP A 239 2.19 -11.62 -11.03
N GLU A 240 1.42 -11.85 -9.97
CA GLU A 240 -0.03 -12.04 -10.09
C GLU A 240 -0.74 -10.81 -10.63
N ILE A 241 -0.35 -9.60 -10.19
CA ILE A 241 -0.86 -8.33 -10.71
C ILE A 241 -0.55 -8.23 -12.21
N VAL A 242 0.71 -8.42 -12.62
CA VAL A 242 1.11 -8.33 -14.04
C VAL A 242 0.36 -9.38 -14.89
N LYS A 243 0.25 -10.61 -14.38
CA LYS A 243 -0.47 -11.69 -15.06
C LYS A 243 -1.95 -11.34 -15.21
N PHE A 244 -2.58 -10.83 -14.17
CA PHE A 244 -3.98 -10.42 -14.23
C PHE A 244 -4.21 -9.36 -15.31
N VAL A 245 -3.36 -8.32 -15.37
CA VAL A 245 -3.54 -7.26 -16.37
C VAL A 245 -3.36 -7.79 -17.80
N ARG A 246 -2.37 -8.65 -18.05
CA ARG A 246 -2.17 -9.31 -19.36
C ARG A 246 -3.38 -10.16 -19.77
N CYS A 247 -3.93 -10.93 -18.84
CA CYS A 247 -5.13 -11.73 -19.08
C CYS A 247 -6.36 -10.86 -19.33
N TYR A 248 -6.54 -9.78 -18.56
CA TYR A 248 -7.67 -8.86 -18.69
C TYR A 248 -7.74 -8.22 -20.08
N PHE A 249 -6.59 -7.90 -20.67
CA PHE A 249 -6.51 -7.34 -22.02
C PHE A 249 -6.41 -8.39 -23.13
N GLY A 250 -6.24 -9.67 -22.79
CA GLY A 250 -6.02 -10.72 -23.77
C GLY A 250 -4.78 -10.49 -24.63
N THR A 251 -3.74 -9.81 -24.12
CA THR A 251 -2.51 -9.53 -24.89
C THR A 251 -1.85 -10.80 -25.42
N ASP A 252 -1.99 -11.90 -24.68
CA ASP A 252 -1.45 -13.21 -25.07
C ASP A 252 -2.35 -13.94 -26.10
N ASN A 253 -3.61 -13.51 -26.26
CA ASN A 253 -4.58 -14.05 -27.21
C ASN A 253 -4.61 -13.28 -28.54
N LEU A 254 -4.00 -12.09 -28.63
CA LEU A 254 -3.92 -11.28 -29.85
C LEU A 254 -3.10 -11.92 -30.98
N LYS A 255 -2.30 -12.96 -30.68
CA LYS A 255 -1.52 -13.71 -31.69
C LYS A 255 -2.33 -14.74 -32.50
N ARG A 256 -3.66 -14.80 -32.32
CA ARG A 256 -4.58 -15.71 -33.05
C ARG A 256 -5.66 -14.97 -33.87
N LEU A 257 -5.36 -13.76 -34.32
CA LEU A 257 -6.09 -13.03 -35.36
C LEU A 257 -5.17 -12.84 -36.55
#